data_AF-X8CHB0-F1
#
_entry.id   AF-X8CHB0-F1
#
_cell.length_a   1.000
_cell.length_b   1.000
_cell.length_c   1.000
_cell.angle_alpha   90.00
_cell.angle_beta   90.00
_cell.angle_gamma   90.00
#
_symmetry.space_group_name_H-M   'P 1'
#
loop_
_entity.id
_entity.type
_entity.pdbx_description
1 polymer ?
#
loop_
_entity_poly.entity_id
_entity_poly.type
_entity_poly.pdbx_seq_one_letter_code
_entity_poly.pdbx_strand_id
1 'polypeptide(L)'
;MGIDVTVLRVFTDADGNFGNPLGVVDAAEVGVADRQRVATQLGYSETVFVDRPAAGSATAHATIYTPRTELPFAGHPTVGASWWLRENGRPVNTLQIPAGIVQVGYDEHHTRISARAEWAPEFALHEFGSADDVLAADPTDFPDDTAHYLWAWTDRAAGRCGCACSPPTSVWPKTRRPVRPRCASPTT
;
A
#
# COMPACT_ATOMS: atom_id res chain seq x y z
N MET A 1 7.84 -1.93 28.70
CA MET A 1 7.10 -2.98 27.99
C MET A 1 7.51 -2.88 26.53
N GLY A 2 7.84 -4.01 25.87
CA GLY A 2 8.12 -4.01 24.43
C GLY A 2 6.83 -3.84 23.63
N ILE A 3 6.94 -3.40 22.38
CA ILE A 3 5.85 -3.37 21.41
C ILE A 3 6.21 -4.42 20.36
N ASP A 4 5.30 -5.36 20.08
CA ASP A 4 5.48 -6.33 19.02
C ASP A 4 5.09 -5.74 17.67
N VAL A 5 6.01 -5.84 16.71
CA VAL A 5 5.83 -5.31 15.36
C VAL A 5 5.91 -6.45 14.36
N THR A 6 4.81 -6.73 13.67
CA THR A 6 4.82 -7.64 12.53
C THR A 6 5.24 -6.88 11.29
N VAL A 7 6.22 -7.39 10.54
CA VAL A 7 6.67 -6.76 9.29
C VAL A 7 6.17 -7.58 8.12
N LEU A 8 5.37 -6.95 7.27
CA LEU A 8 4.87 -7.54 6.03
C LEU A 8 5.61 -7.00 4.82
N ARG A 9 5.56 -7.75 3.72
CA ARG A 9 5.96 -7.32 2.39
C ARG A 9 4.73 -7.50 1.49
N VAL A 10 4.06 -6.40 1.17
CA VAL A 10 2.78 -6.43 0.45
C VAL A 10 3.03 -6.40 -1.06
N PHE A 11 2.29 -7.19 -1.83
CA PHE A 11 2.44 -7.34 -3.29
C PHE A 11 3.76 -7.99 -3.72
N THR A 12 4.09 -9.13 -3.11
CA THR A 12 5.19 -9.99 -3.57
C THR A 12 4.76 -10.83 -4.78
N ASP A 13 5.75 -11.37 -5.49
CA ASP A 13 5.52 -12.49 -6.40
C ASP A 13 5.39 -13.82 -5.63
N ALA A 14 5.22 -14.92 -6.37
CA ALA A 14 5.06 -16.28 -5.82
C ALA A 14 6.31 -16.78 -5.07
N ASP A 15 7.49 -16.27 -5.40
CA ASP A 15 8.76 -16.61 -4.75
C ASP A 15 9.05 -15.70 -3.54
N GLY A 16 8.16 -14.76 -3.22
CA GLY A 16 8.29 -13.81 -2.11
C GLY A 16 9.22 -12.64 -2.39
N ASN A 17 9.64 -12.44 -3.65
CA ASN A 17 10.45 -11.29 -4.05
C ASN A 17 9.59 -10.02 -4.18
N PHE A 18 10.26 -8.87 -4.25
CA PHE A 18 9.66 -7.55 -4.44
C PHE A 18 8.79 -7.07 -3.26
N GLY A 19 7.64 -6.46 -3.53
CA GLY A 19 6.70 -5.93 -2.53
C GLY A 19 7.16 -4.72 -1.72
N ASN A 20 6.19 -4.09 -1.04
CA ASN A 20 6.41 -2.92 -0.20
C ASN A 20 6.40 -3.31 1.29
N PRO A 21 7.47 -3.00 2.06
CA PRO A 21 7.51 -3.23 3.49
C PRO A 21 6.44 -2.43 4.24
N LEU A 22 5.74 -3.09 5.16
CA LEU A 22 4.70 -2.50 6.00
C LEU A 22 4.91 -2.92 7.46
N GLY A 23 4.94 -1.95 8.37
CA GLY A 23 4.85 -2.23 9.80
C GLY A 23 3.39 -2.43 10.21
N VAL A 24 3.08 -3.53 10.89
CA VAL A 24 1.75 -3.82 11.45
C VAL A 24 1.88 -4.00 12.96
N VAL A 25 1.10 -3.22 13.70
CA VAL A 25 1.13 -3.20 15.17
C VAL A 25 -0.28 -3.43 15.71
N ASP A 26 -0.41 -4.25 16.75
CA ASP A 26 -1.67 -4.35 17.50
C ASP A 26 -1.92 -3.02 18.21
N ALA A 27 -3.04 -2.38 17.86
CA ALA A 27 -3.41 -1.08 18.38
C ALA A 27 -3.62 -1.05 19.91
N ALA A 28 -3.83 -2.21 20.54
CA ALA A 28 -3.94 -2.36 21.99
C ALA A 28 -2.60 -2.16 22.72
N GLU A 29 -1.47 -2.34 22.04
CA GLU A 29 -0.13 -2.21 22.64
C GLU A 29 0.38 -0.76 22.66
N VAL A 30 -0.23 0.11 21.86
CA VAL A 30 0.22 1.50 21.68
C VAL A 30 -0.94 2.47 21.79
N GLY A 31 -0.91 3.29 22.84
CA GLY A 31 -1.86 4.39 23.01
C GLY A 31 -1.84 5.35 21.81
N VAL A 32 -3.00 5.90 21.45
CA VAL A 32 -3.17 6.74 20.25
C VAL A 32 -2.15 7.87 20.17
N ALA A 33 -1.85 8.54 21.30
CA ALA A 33 -0.88 9.63 21.37
C ALA A 33 0.57 9.23 21.03
N ASP A 34 0.92 7.95 21.16
CA ASP A 34 2.26 7.42 20.89
C ASP A 34 2.43 6.85 19.46
N ARG A 35 1.33 6.60 18.74
CA ARG A 35 1.35 5.91 17.44
C ARG A 35 2.23 6.63 16.41
N GLN A 36 2.15 7.95 16.34
CA GLN A 36 3.01 8.74 15.45
C GLN A 36 4.50 8.58 15.79
N ARG A 37 4.86 8.64 17.08
CA ARG A 37 6.24 8.47 17.54
C ARG A 37 6.77 7.07 17.21
N VAL A 38 5.94 6.04 17.39
CA VAL A 38 6.28 4.66 17.03
C VAL A 38 6.49 4.54 15.51
N ALA A 39 5.59 5.07 14.69
CA ALA A 39 5.75 5.06 13.23
C ALA A 39 7.04 5.78 12.78
N THR A 40 7.38 6.92 13.40
CA THR A 40 8.65 7.62 13.15
C THR A 40 9.86 6.77 13.51
N GLN A 41 9.82 6.06 14.64
CA GLN A 41 10.91 5.20 15.11
C GLN A 41 11.10 3.96 14.23
N LEU A 42 10.01 3.35 13.74
CA LEU A 42 10.07 2.18 12.87
C LEU A 42 10.59 2.53 11.47
N GLY A 43 10.26 3.72 10.95
CA GLY A 43 10.84 4.23 9.72
C GLY A 43 10.41 3.51 8.43
N TYR A 44 9.38 2.67 8.49
CA TYR A 44 8.71 2.15 7.28
C TYR A 44 7.99 3.29 6.55
N SER A 45 7.75 3.11 5.25
CA SER A 45 6.94 4.05 4.46
C SER A 45 5.60 4.31 5.15
N GLU A 46 4.98 3.25 5.67
CA GLU A 46 3.78 3.29 6.48
C GLU A 46 3.84 2.25 7.61
N THR A 47 3.20 2.57 8.71
CA THR A 47 2.88 1.68 9.83
C THR A 47 1.38 1.72 10.06
N VAL A 48 0.74 0.56 10.12
CA VAL A 48 -0.69 0.42 10.40
C VAL A 48 -0.90 -0.12 11.81
N PHE A 49 -1.75 0.55 12.57
CA PHE A 49 -2.19 0.13 13.90
C PHE A 49 -3.59 -0.44 13.75
N VAL A 50 -3.74 -1.73 14.07
CA VAL A 50 -4.98 -2.48 13.84
C VAL A 50 -5.65 -2.80 15.16
N ASP A 51 -6.89 -2.36 15.34
CA ASP A 51 -7.73 -2.78 16.45
C ASP A 51 -8.26 -4.18 16.15
N ARG A 52 -7.72 -5.19 16.84
CA ARG A 52 -8.14 -6.57 16.65
C ARG A 52 -9.63 -6.71 16.96
N PRO A 53 -10.45 -7.17 15.99
CA PRO A 53 -11.87 -7.25 16.18
C PRO A 53 -12.21 -8.37 17.16
N ALA A 54 -13.35 -8.27 17.85
CA ALA A 54 -13.90 -9.39 18.62
C ALA A 54 -14.13 -10.62 17.73
N ALA A 55 -14.09 -11.81 18.31
CA ALA A 55 -14.32 -13.05 17.56
C ALA A 55 -15.68 -13.01 16.87
N GLY A 56 -15.71 -13.30 15.56
CA GLY A 56 -16.93 -13.28 14.74
C GLY A 56 -17.36 -11.91 14.22
N SER A 57 -16.65 -10.81 14.54
CA SER A 57 -16.95 -9.50 13.94
C SER A 57 -16.51 -9.45 12.48
N ALA A 58 -17.39 -8.91 11.62
CA ALA A 58 -17.12 -8.69 10.20
C ALA A 58 -16.37 -7.38 9.90
N THR A 59 -16.10 -6.57 10.93
CA THR A 59 -15.47 -5.26 10.81
C THR A 59 -14.33 -5.12 11.82
N ALA A 60 -13.19 -4.60 11.35
CA ALA A 60 -12.08 -4.14 12.18
C ALA A 60 -11.82 -2.65 11.95
N HIS A 61 -11.04 -2.03 12.84
CA HIS A 61 -10.61 -0.64 12.70
C HIS A 61 -9.09 -0.60 12.52
N ALA A 62 -8.61 0.36 11.74
CA ALA A 62 -7.18 0.59 11.59
C ALA A 62 -6.89 2.08 11.38
N THR A 63 -5.69 2.49 11.81
CA THR A 63 -5.14 3.82 11.55
C THR A 63 -3.77 3.68 10.89
N ILE A 64 -3.46 4.57 9.95
CA ILE A 64 -2.28 4.44 9.08
C ILE A 64 -1.40 5.66 9.30
N TYR A 65 -0.12 5.44 9.58
CA TYR A 65 0.84 6.51 9.83
C TYR A 65 2.04 6.35 8.92
N THR A 66 2.45 7.45 8.30
CA THR A 66 3.83 7.60 7.82
C THR A 66 4.72 8.00 9.00
N PRO A 67 6.05 8.04 8.82
CA PRO A 67 6.95 8.61 9.83
C PRO A 67 6.68 10.08 10.19
N ARG A 68 5.84 10.79 9.42
CA ARG A 68 5.60 12.23 9.57
C ARG A 68 4.17 12.60 9.96
N THR A 69 3.18 11.82 9.51
CA THR A 69 1.76 12.14 9.69
C THR A 69 0.88 10.90 9.61
N GLU A 70 -0.29 10.96 10.23
CA GLU A 70 -1.41 10.06 9.94
C GLU A 70 -1.93 10.28 8.51
N LEU A 71 -2.32 9.20 7.86
CA LEU A 71 -2.98 9.20 6.56
C LEU A 71 -4.44 8.75 6.72
N PRO A 72 -5.39 9.42 6.05
CA PRO A 72 -6.77 8.99 6.08
C PRO A 72 -6.99 7.66 5.34
N PHE A 73 -6.18 7.40 4.31
CA PHE A 73 -6.19 6.16 3.53
C PHE A 73 -4.81 5.91 2.89
N ALA A 74 -4.46 4.62 2.76
CA ALA A 74 -3.41 4.15 1.87
C ALA A 74 -3.74 2.72 1.41
N GLY A 75 -3.51 2.40 0.14
CA GLY A 75 -3.92 1.14 -0.47
C GLY A 75 -3.20 -0.09 0.11
N HIS A 76 -1.88 -0.17 -0.07
CA HIS A 76 -1.12 -1.35 0.37
C HIS A 76 -1.15 -1.58 1.90
N PRO A 77 -1.19 -0.55 2.78
CA PRO A 77 -1.36 -0.77 4.22
C PRO A 77 -2.72 -1.39 4.55
N THR A 78 -3.78 -0.97 3.85
CA THR A 78 -5.13 -1.52 4.04
C THR A 78 -5.22 -2.98 3.57
N VAL A 79 -4.58 -3.33 2.44
CA VAL A 79 -4.46 -4.73 2.00
C VAL A 79 -3.67 -5.56 3.00
N GLY A 80 -2.50 -5.07 3.44
CA GLY A 80 -1.65 -5.76 4.40
C GLY A 80 -2.32 -5.98 5.76
N ALA A 81 -3.04 -4.99 6.29
CA ALA A 81 -3.81 -5.13 7.53
C ALA A 81 -4.92 -6.17 7.40
N SER A 82 -5.63 -6.19 6.27
CA SER A 82 -6.69 -7.15 5.99
C SER A 82 -6.15 -8.59 5.89
N TRP A 83 -5.02 -8.76 5.21
CA TRP A 83 -4.33 -10.05 5.12
C TRP A 83 -3.85 -10.51 6.50
N TRP A 84 -3.22 -9.62 7.27
CA TRP A 84 -2.76 -9.93 8.63
C TRP A 84 -3.90 -10.38 9.54
N LEU A 85 -5.06 -9.72 9.48
CA LEU A 85 -6.25 -10.13 10.23
C LEU A 85 -6.71 -11.55 9.85
N ARG A 86 -6.74 -11.88 8.56
CA ARG A 86 -7.06 -13.25 8.07
C ARG A 86 -6.08 -14.29 8.62
N GLU A 87 -4.77 -14.04 8.49
CA GLU A 87 -3.73 -14.97 8.96
C GLU A 87 -3.75 -15.17 10.47
N ASN A 88 -4.23 -14.17 11.22
CA ASN A 88 -4.44 -14.26 12.66
C ASN A 88 -5.82 -14.85 13.03
N GLY A 89 -6.52 -15.50 12.08
CA GLY A 89 -7.80 -16.18 12.32
C GLY A 89 -8.99 -15.24 12.55
N ARG A 90 -8.88 -13.97 12.12
CA ARG A 90 -9.90 -12.93 12.29
C ARG A 90 -10.25 -12.25 10.96
N PRO A 91 -10.61 -13.00 9.91
CA PRO A 91 -10.95 -12.40 8.63
C PRO A 91 -12.15 -11.45 8.79
N VAL A 92 -12.04 -10.27 8.18
CA VAL A 92 -13.10 -9.26 8.16
C VAL A 92 -13.58 -9.00 6.74
N ASN A 93 -14.85 -8.61 6.59
CA ASN A 93 -15.42 -8.16 5.32
C ASN A 93 -15.24 -6.65 5.11
N THR A 94 -14.96 -5.91 6.18
CA THR A 94 -14.81 -4.46 6.14
C THR A 94 -13.69 -4.00 7.06
N LEU A 95 -12.97 -2.97 6.64
CA LEU A 95 -11.98 -2.28 7.44
C LEU A 95 -12.37 -0.81 7.53
N GLN A 96 -12.68 -0.35 8.75
CA GLN A 96 -12.92 1.06 9.04
C GLN A 96 -11.56 1.75 9.24
N ILE A 97 -11.29 2.75 8.40
CA ILE A 97 -10.13 3.63 8.47
C ILE A 97 -10.61 5.07 8.62
N PRO A 98 -9.72 6.07 8.85
CA PRO A 98 -10.17 7.45 9.02
C PRO A 98 -10.92 8.01 7.80
N ALA A 99 -10.58 7.59 6.56
CA ALA A 99 -11.31 7.98 5.36
C ALA A 99 -12.73 7.39 5.25
N GLY A 100 -13.02 6.26 5.91
CA GLY A 100 -14.29 5.56 5.81
C GLY A 100 -14.19 4.04 5.84
N ILE A 101 -15.25 3.36 5.41
CA ILE A 101 -15.31 1.90 5.33
C ILE A 101 -14.73 1.42 3.99
N VAL A 102 -13.72 0.57 4.05
CA VAL A 102 -13.19 -0.18 2.92
C VAL A 102 -13.79 -1.58 2.90
N GLN A 103 -14.20 -2.06 1.73
CA GLN A 103 -14.65 -3.45 1.55
C GLN A 103 -13.44 -4.36 1.39
N VAL A 104 -13.48 -5.53 2.02
CA VAL A 104 -12.40 -6.52 2.00
C VAL A 104 -12.92 -7.83 1.40
N GLY A 105 -12.16 -8.39 0.48
CA GLY A 105 -12.42 -9.69 -0.10
C GLY A 105 -11.18 -10.57 -0.07
N TYR A 106 -11.40 -11.87 -0.12
CA TYR A 106 -10.34 -12.87 -0.14
C TYR A 106 -10.61 -13.87 -1.25
N ASP A 107 -9.55 -14.34 -1.88
CA ASP A 107 -9.53 -15.59 -2.63
C ASP A 107 -8.47 -16.53 -2.04
N GLU A 108 -8.25 -17.69 -2.68
CA GLU A 108 -7.30 -18.70 -2.18
C GLU A 108 -5.89 -18.13 -2.00
N HIS A 109 -5.48 -17.18 -2.83
CA HIS A 109 -4.11 -16.68 -2.90
C HIS A 109 -3.96 -15.20 -2.54
N HIS A 110 -5.03 -14.41 -2.61
CA HIS A 110 -4.96 -12.96 -2.52
C HIS A 110 -5.97 -12.36 -1.54
N THR A 111 -5.61 -11.16 -1.08
CA THR A 111 -6.50 -10.24 -0.37
C THR A 111 -6.73 -9.02 -1.24
N ARG A 112 -7.99 -8.64 -1.43
CA ARG A 112 -8.41 -7.49 -2.23
C ARG A 112 -9.17 -6.50 -1.37
N ILE A 113 -9.08 -5.22 -1.73
CA ILE A 113 -9.88 -4.16 -1.13
C ILE A 113 -10.62 -3.38 -2.20
N SER A 114 -11.80 -2.86 -1.86
CA SER A 114 -12.52 -1.87 -2.67
C SER A 114 -12.75 -0.62 -1.84
N ALA A 115 -12.17 0.49 -2.28
CA ALA A 115 -12.22 1.79 -1.62
C ALA A 115 -12.71 2.85 -2.62
N ARG A 116 -13.06 4.04 -2.13
CA ARG A 116 -13.45 5.14 -3.02
C ARG A 116 -12.23 5.70 -3.72
N ALA A 117 -12.33 5.90 -5.04
CA ALA A 117 -11.25 6.45 -5.84
C ALA A 117 -10.82 7.86 -5.38
N GLU A 118 -11.78 8.67 -4.90
CA GLU A 118 -11.55 10.02 -4.37
C GLU A 118 -10.64 10.09 -3.13
N TRP A 119 -10.37 8.95 -2.47
CA TRP A 119 -9.45 8.88 -1.33
C TRP A 119 -7.99 8.71 -1.75
N ALA A 120 -7.75 8.32 -3.00
CA ALA A 120 -6.39 8.30 -3.53
C ALA A 120 -5.89 9.75 -3.68
N PRO A 121 -4.58 10.00 -3.51
CA PRO A 121 -4.00 11.28 -3.88
C PRO A 121 -4.31 11.59 -5.34
N GLU A 122 -4.37 12.89 -5.67
CA GLU A 122 -4.52 13.31 -7.05
C GLU A 122 -3.22 12.97 -7.81
N PHE A 123 -3.35 12.17 -8.87
CA PHE A 123 -2.25 11.81 -9.75
C PHE A 123 -2.51 12.36 -11.15
N ALA A 124 -1.48 12.96 -11.75
CA ALA A 124 -1.46 13.16 -13.19
C ALA A 124 -1.21 11.80 -13.86
N LEU A 125 -2.24 11.23 -14.48
CA LEU A 125 -2.18 9.94 -15.16
C LEU A 125 -1.70 10.13 -16.60
N HIS A 126 -0.63 9.44 -16.99
CA HIS A 126 -0.05 9.49 -18.34
C HIS A 126 -0.11 8.10 -18.98
N GLU A 127 -0.91 7.96 -20.05
CA GLU A 127 -0.95 6.74 -20.87
C GLU A 127 0.17 6.78 -21.91
N PHE A 128 1.00 5.74 -21.94
CA PHE A 128 2.08 5.52 -22.90
C PHE A 128 1.71 4.41 -23.89
N GLY A 129 2.39 4.40 -25.04
CA GLY A 129 2.14 3.43 -26.11
C GLY A 129 2.54 1.99 -25.76
N SER A 130 3.54 1.81 -24.91
CA SER A 130 4.01 0.49 -24.48
C SER A 130 4.60 0.50 -23.07
N ALA A 131 4.71 -0.68 -22.45
CA ALA A 131 5.35 -0.83 -21.14
C ALA A 131 6.85 -0.49 -21.18
N ASP A 132 7.52 -0.69 -22.31
CA ASP A 132 8.93 -0.32 -22.47
C ASP A 132 9.11 1.21 -22.47
N ASP A 133 8.16 1.96 -23.07
CA ASP A 133 8.20 3.42 -23.03
C ASP A 133 7.97 3.96 -21.62
N VAL A 134 7.09 3.33 -20.84
CA VAL A 134 6.89 3.65 -19.41
C VAL A 134 8.20 3.46 -18.64
N LEU A 135 8.94 2.38 -18.91
CA LEU A 135 10.21 2.09 -18.24
C LEU A 135 11.36 2.99 -18.72
N ALA A 136 11.26 3.55 -19.91
CA ALA A 136 12.23 4.45 -20.50
C ALA A 136 12.01 5.93 -20.14
N ALA A 137 10.84 6.28 -19.57
CA ALA A 137 10.49 7.65 -19.22
C ALA A 137 11.46 8.26 -18.19
N ASP A 138 11.84 9.53 -18.40
CA ASP A 138 12.69 10.26 -17.47
C ASP A 138 11.83 11.02 -16.45
N PRO A 139 12.06 10.87 -15.13
CA PRO A 139 11.40 11.70 -14.12
C PRO A 139 11.53 13.21 -14.36
N THR A 140 12.58 13.68 -15.06
CA THR A 140 12.73 15.12 -15.36
C THR A 140 11.71 15.66 -16.35
N ASP A 141 11.02 14.80 -17.10
CA ASP A 141 9.95 15.18 -18.03
C ASP A 141 8.68 15.64 -17.29
N PHE A 142 8.64 15.43 -15.97
CA PHE A 142 7.52 15.76 -15.08
C PHE A 142 8.01 16.67 -13.93
N PRO A 143 8.34 17.94 -14.22
CA PRO A 143 9.04 18.81 -13.27
C PRO A 143 8.12 19.46 -12.22
N ASP A 144 6.81 19.24 -12.30
CA ASP A 144 5.86 19.84 -11.38
C ASP A 144 5.72 19.04 -10.06
N ASP A 145 5.03 19.63 -9.09
CA ASP A 145 4.90 19.06 -7.73
C ASP A 145 3.79 18.00 -7.63
N THR A 146 3.13 17.66 -8.74
CA THR A 146 2.08 16.64 -8.78
C THR A 146 2.71 15.25 -8.71
N ALA A 147 1.99 14.27 -8.17
CA ALA A 147 2.39 12.88 -8.30
C ALA A 147 2.04 12.39 -9.72
N HIS A 148 3.03 11.89 -10.48
CA HIS A 148 2.83 11.41 -11.85
C HIS A 148 2.78 9.89 -11.89
N TYR A 149 1.74 9.36 -12.53
CA TYR A 149 1.53 7.93 -12.70
C TYR A 149 1.60 7.58 -14.17
N LEU A 150 2.62 6.80 -14.55
CA LEU A 150 2.86 6.42 -15.94
C LEU A 150 2.37 4.99 -16.14
N TRP A 151 1.59 4.75 -17.18
CA TRP A 151 1.01 3.44 -17.42
C TRP A 151 0.80 3.17 -18.91
N ALA A 152 0.78 1.90 -19.29
CA ALA A 152 0.50 1.47 -20.66
C ALA A 152 -0.36 0.21 -20.63
N TRP A 153 -1.20 0.03 -21.65
CA TRP A 153 -1.92 -1.22 -21.84
C TRP A 153 -0.94 -2.34 -22.21
N THR A 154 -1.02 -3.46 -21.49
CA THR A 154 -0.35 -4.70 -21.89
C THR A 154 -1.30 -5.59 -22.72
N ASP A 155 -2.59 -5.51 -22.43
CA ASP A 155 -3.67 -6.09 -23.24
C ASP A 155 -4.96 -5.29 -23.01
N ARG A 156 -5.30 -4.42 -23.97
CA ARG A 156 -6.46 -3.53 -23.87
C ARG A 156 -7.79 -4.28 -23.99
N ALA A 157 -7.83 -5.37 -24.75
CA ALA A 157 -9.05 -6.16 -24.92
C ALA A 157 -9.38 -6.96 -23.65
N ALA A 158 -8.37 -7.37 -22.90
CA ALA A 158 -8.53 -8.07 -21.62
C ALA A 158 -8.51 -7.14 -20.39
N GLY A 159 -8.39 -5.82 -20.57
CA GLY A 159 -8.35 -4.86 -19.47
C GLY A 159 -7.10 -4.94 -18.59
N ARG A 160 -5.97 -5.40 -19.13
CA ARG A 160 -4.69 -5.51 -18.40
C ARG A 160 -3.76 -4.35 -18.74
N CYS A 161 -3.19 -3.73 -17.71
CA CYS A 161 -2.19 -2.67 -17.85
C CYS A 161 -0.90 -3.01 -17.10
N GLY A 162 0.21 -2.42 -17.55
CA GLY A 162 1.46 -2.32 -16.81
C GLY A 162 1.65 -0.88 -16.35
N CYS A 163 2.22 -0.67 -15.17
CA CYS A 163 2.35 0.65 -14.57
C CYS A 163 3.69 0.86 -13.87
N ALA A 164 4.12 2.12 -13.83
CA ALA A 164 5.21 2.59 -12.99
C ALA A 164 4.77 3.88 -12.27
N CYS A 165 4.96 3.92 -10.95
CA CYS A 165 4.64 5.09 -10.14
C CYS A 165 5.91 5.90 -9.87
N SER A 166 5.90 7.20 -10.18
CA SER A 166 6.93 8.13 -9.73
C SER A 166 6.36 8.95 -8.56
N PRO A 167 6.90 8.83 -7.32
CA PRO A 167 6.52 9.73 -6.24
C PRO A 167 7.02 11.16 -6.55
N PRO A 168 6.37 12.22 -6.02
CA PRO A 168 6.80 13.60 -6.22
C PRO A 168 8.27 13.77 -5.79
N THR A 169 8.99 14.62 -6.51
CA THR A 169 10.44 14.88 -6.37
C THR A 169 10.89 15.22 -4.95
N SER A 170 9.98 15.73 -4.10
CA SER A 170 10.21 16.07 -2.70
C SER A 170 10.37 14.86 -1.74
N VAL A 171 10.12 13.62 -2.20
CA VAL A 171 10.14 12.41 -1.35
C VAL A 171 11.41 11.55 -1.56
N TRP A 172 12.34 11.97 -2.43
CA TRP A 172 13.58 11.23 -2.67
C TRP A 172 14.66 11.48 -1.59
N PRO A 173 15.17 10.44 -0.89
CA PRO A 173 16.50 10.51 -0.32
C PRO A 173 17.52 10.44 -1.47
N LYS A 174 18.36 11.47 -1.59
CA LYS A 174 19.35 11.73 -2.66
C LYS A 174 20.41 10.62 -2.92
N THR A 175 20.30 9.43 -2.32
CA THR A 175 21.39 8.44 -2.29
C THR A 175 21.01 6.98 -2.59
N ARG A 176 19.78 6.66 -3.01
CA ARG A 176 19.45 5.27 -3.41
C ARG A 176 19.22 5.16 -4.91
N ARG A 177 19.95 4.26 -5.57
CA ARG A 177 19.67 3.86 -6.96
C ARG A 177 18.22 3.35 -7.09
N PRO A 178 17.54 3.59 -8.22
CA PRO A 178 16.15 3.16 -8.41
C PRO A 178 16.05 1.64 -8.25
N VAL A 179 15.21 1.22 -7.31
CA VAL A 179 14.77 -0.18 -7.22
C VAL A 179 13.80 -0.40 -8.37
N ARG A 180 14.20 -1.24 -9.33
CA ARG A 180 13.40 -1.63 -10.50
C ARG A 180 12.15 -2.38 -10.02
N PRO A 181 10.92 -1.84 -10.22
CA PRO A 181 9.74 -2.68 -10.17
C PRO A 181 9.63 -3.39 -11.51
N ARG A 182 9.91 -4.69 -11.57
CA ARG A 182 9.36 -5.53 -12.64
C ARG A 182 7.99 -5.95 -12.16
N CYS A 183 6.93 -5.40 -12.77
CA CYS A 183 5.61 -6.00 -12.67
C CYS A 183 5.73 -7.44 -13.17
N ALA A 184 5.39 -8.41 -12.33
CA ALA A 184 5.37 -9.81 -12.72
C ALA A 184 4.36 -9.99 -13.86
N SER A 185 4.85 -10.34 -15.05
CA SER A 185 4.00 -10.88 -16.12
C SER A 185 3.39 -12.19 -15.62
N PRO A 186 2.06 -12.39 -15.71
CA PRO A 186 1.52 -13.73 -15.58
C PRO A 186 2.01 -14.52 -16.79
N THR A 187 2.96 -15.42 -16.56
CA THR A 187 3.34 -16.40 -17.58
C THR A 187 2.32 -17.51 -17.51
N THR A 188 1.82 -17.88 -18.70
CA THR A 188 0.83 -18.92 -19.01
C THR A 188 0.96 -20.20 -18.20
#